data_AF-A0A0F9MVP0-F1
#
_entry.id   AF-A0A0F9MVP0-F1
#
_cell.length_a   1.000
_cell.length_b   1.000
_cell.length_c   1.000
_cell.angle_alpha   90.00
_cell.angle_beta   90.00
_cell.angle_gamma   90.00
#
_symmetry.space_group_name_H-M   'P 1'
#
loop_
_entity.id
_entity.type
_entity.pdbx_description
1 polymer ?
#
loop_
_entity_poly.entity_id
_entity_poly.type
_entity_poly.pdbx_seq_one_letter_code
_entity_poly.pdbx_strand_id
1 'polypeptide(L)'
;RNKEKRQEYCRKYHKEHKQERAAYKAKHRDRYRNQILKRRYGINIERHKQIYVEQQGCCAICRKPIEYNKVHTDHNHITGIVRGILCPNCNHLLGQAKDSIDILETAIKYLNGD
;
A
#
# COMPACT_ATOMS: atom_id res chain seq x y z
N ARG A 1 -3.81 -33.73 -7.59
CA ARG A 1 -4.15 -33.00 -6.33
C ARG A 1 -5.30 -32.04 -6.63
N ASN A 2 -6.52 -32.30 -6.15
CA ASN A 2 -7.74 -31.59 -6.58
C ASN A 2 -7.80 -30.15 -6.01
N LYS A 3 -7.52 -29.16 -6.87
CA LYS A 3 -7.39 -27.73 -6.55
C LYS A 3 -8.69 -27.13 -5.98
N GLU A 4 -9.84 -27.59 -6.48
CA GLU A 4 -11.16 -27.07 -6.10
C GLU A 4 -11.53 -27.48 -4.68
N LYS A 5 -11.36 -28.76 -4.34
CA LYS A 5 -11.56 -29.25 -2.96
C LYS A 5 -10.73 -28.48 -1.94
N ARG A 6 -9.48 -28.12 -2.28
CA ARG A 6 -8.61 -27.31 -1.43
C ARG A 6 -9.12 -25.87 -1.30
N GLN A 7 -9.60 -25.25 -2.37
CA GLN A 7 -10.15 -23.90 -2.33
C GLN A 7 -11.43 -23.83 -1.48
N GLU A 8 -12.33 -24.80 -1.64
CA GLU A 8 -13.56 -24.90 -0.86
C GLU A 8 -13.27 -25.08 0.63
N TYR A 9 -12.39 -26.01 0.97
CA TYR A 9 -11.93 -26.23 2.34
C TYR A 9 -11.34 -24.94 2.95
N CYS A 10 -10.42 -24.27 2.23
CA CYS A 10 -9.84 -23.02 2.71
C CYS A 10 -10.89 -21.92 2.93
N ARG A 11 -11.93 -21.82 2.08
CA ARG A 11 -13.03 -20.86 2.24
C ARG A 11 -13.84 -21.17 3.51
N LYS A 12 -14.25 -22.43 3.72
CA LYS A 12 -14.99 -22.86 4.91
C LYS A 12 -14.18 -22.60 6.19
N TYR A 13 -12.94 -23.07 6.23
CA TYR A 13 -12.02 -22.84 7.34
C TYR A 13 -11.83 -21.35 7.65
N HIS A 14 -11.63 -20.51 6.63
CA HIS A 14 -11.48 -19.06 6.83
C HIS A 14 -12.75 -18.38 7.38
N LYS A 15 -13.94 -18.91 7.06
CA LYS A 15 -15.23 -18.41 7.56
C LYS A 15 -15.44 -18.82 9.02
N GLU A 16 -15.22 -20.09 9.34
CA GLU A 16 -15.40 -20.65 10.70
C GLU A 16 -14.39 -20.06 11.69
N HIS A 17 -13.12 -19.97 11.30
CA HIS A 17 -12.04 -19.47 12.17
C HIS A 17 -11.76 -17.97 12.00
N LYS A 18 -12.76 -17.18 11.60
CA LYS A 18 -12.56 -15.75 11.28
C LYS A 18 -11.97 -14.96 12.46
N GLN A 19 -12.51 -15.16 13.67
CA GLN A 19 -12.10 -14.42 14.87
C GLN A 19 -10.69 -14.80 15.33
N GLU A 20 -10.40 -16.09 15.45
CA GLU A 20 -9.07 -16.62 15.82
C GLU A 20 -7.98 -16.14 14.86
N ARG A 21 -8.27 -16.15 13.55
CA ARG A 21 -7.33 -15.65 12.54
C ARG A 21 -7.11 -14.15 12.64
N ALA A 22 -8.15 -13.38 12.96
CA ALA A 22 -8.01 -11.95 13.20
C ALA A 22 -7.14 -11.67 14.43
N ALA A 23 -7.36 -12.39 15.53
CA ALA A 23 -6.57 -12.29 16.75
C ALA A 23 -5.10 -12.68 16.51
N TYR A 24 -4.84 -13.79 15.81
CA TYR A 24 -3.49 -14.21 15.43
C TYR A 24 -2.79 -13.16 14.56
N LYS A 25 -3.48 -12.62 13.54
CA LYS A 25 -2.94 -11.53 12.71
C LYS A 25 -2.65 -10.27 13.51
N ALA A 26 -3.50 -9.91 14.47
CA ALA A 26 -3.28 -8.78 15.35
C ALA A 26 -2.03 -8.97 16.22
N LYS A 27 -1.87 -10.15 16.84
CA LYS A 27 -0.68 -10.53 17.62
C LYS A 27 0.60 -10.52 16.80
N HIS A 28 0.53 -10.82 15.51
CA HIS A 28 1.68 -10.91 14.61
C HIS A 28 1.67 -9.84 13.49
N ARG A 29 1.09 -8.65 13.78
CA ARG A 29 0.88 -7.59 12.80
C ARG A 29 2.16 -7.22 12.05
N ASP A 30 3.26 -6.99 12.77
CA ASP A 30 4.52 -6.56 12.17
C ASP A 30 5.16 -7.65 11.31
N ARG A 31 5.09 -8.91 11.73
CA ARG A 31 5.55 -10.06 10.93
C ARG A 31 4.77 -10.14 9.61
N TYR A 32 3.45 -10.03 9.66
CA TYR A 32 2.61 -10.03 8.46
C TYR A 32 2.90 -8.82 7.56
N ARG A 33 3.04 -7.63 8.14
CA ARG A 33 3.37 -6.41 7.38
C ARG A 33 4.73 -6.55 6.70
N ASN A 34 5.76 -7.00 7.41
CA ASN A 34 7.09 -7.24 6.85
C ASN A 34 7.05 -8.25 5.69
N GLN A 35 6.29 -9.34 5.83
CA GLN A 35 6.13 -10.33 4.75
C GLN A 35 5.47 -9.72 3.51
N ILE A 36 4.43 -8.90 3.70
CA ILE A 36 3.75 -8.21 2.59
C ILE A 36 4.71 -7.22 1.92
N LEU A 37 5.44 -6.43 2.70
CA LEU A 37 6.39 -5.44 2.19
C LEU A 37 7.47 -6.11 1.34
N LYS A 38 8.07 -7.20 1.85
CA LYS A 38 9.10 -7.94 1.11
C LYS A 38 8.55 -8.51 -0.19
N ARG A 39 7.34 -9.10 -0.15
CA ARG A 39 6.73 -9.74 -1.32
C ARG A 39 6.28 -8.75 -2.38
N ARG A 40 5.68 -7.63 -1.99
CA ARG A 40 5.05 -6.68 -2.93
C ARG A 40 6.00 -5.59 -3.41
N TYR A 41 6.94 -5.17 -2.54
CA TYR A 41 7.73 -3.97 -2.75
C TYR A 41 9.24 -4.21 -2.61
N GLY A 42 9.67 -5.45 -2.33
CA GLY A 42 11.09 -5.78 -2.20
C GLY A 42 11.79 -5.19 -0.97
N ILE A 43 11.07 -4.51 -0.07
CA ILE A 43 11.64 -3.88 1.14
C ILE A 43 11.16 -4.55 2.42
N ASN A 44 11.95 -4.45 3.49
CA ASN A 44 11.52 -4.87 4.83
C ASN A 44 10.82 -3.73 5.59
N ILE A 45 10.28 -4.06 6.77
CA ILE A 45 9.61 -3.09 7.63
C ILE A 45 10.55 -1.99 8.14
N GLU A 46 11.83 -2.29 8.33
CA GLU A 46 12.85 -1.34 8.75
C GLU A 46 13.06 -0.25 7.69
N ARG A 47 13.27 -0.63 6.43
CA ARG A 47 13.38 0.33 5.32
C ARG A 47 12.10 1.14 5.13
N HIS A 48 10.94 0.51 5.27
CA HIS A 48 9.66 1.23 5.20
C HIS A 48 9.51 2.27 6.33
N LYS A 49 9.95 1.96 7.56
CA LYS A 49 9.99 2.93 8.67
C LYS A 49 11.00 4.04 8.40
N GLN A 50 12.17 3.73 7.82
CA GLN A 50 13.17 4.73 7.45
C GLN A 50 12.60 5.74 6.45
N ILE A 51 11.94 5.29 5.38
CA ILE A 51 11.30 6.19 4.39
C ILE A 51 10.29 7.12 5.08
N TYR A 52 9.51 6.62 6.04
CA TYR A 52 8.56 7.43 6.79
C TYR A 52 9.26 8.53 7.63
N VAL A 53 10.37 8.18 8.28
CA VAL A 53 11.17 9.13 9.07
C VAL A 53 11.91 10.13 8.18
N GLU A 54 12.48 9.67 7.06
CA GLU A 54 13.09 10.52 6.01
C GLU A 54 12.08 11.54 5.47
N GLN A 55 10.80 11.15 5.37
CA GLN A 55 9.69 12.03 5.01
C GLN A 55 9.11 12.84 6.20
N GLN A 56 9.73 12.78 7.38
CA GLN A 56 9.30 13.48 8.59
C GLN A 56 7.85 13.17 9.01
N GLY A 57 7.38 11.95 8.72
CA GLY A 57 6.00 11.54 8.98
C GLY A 57 4.96 12.23 8.11
N CYS A 58 5.35 12.77 6.95
CA CYS A 58 4.47 13.49 6.03
C CYS A 58 4.30 12.78 4.69
N CYS A 59 3.22 13.12 3.97
CA CYS A 59 2.98 12.68 2.59
C CYS A 59 4.09 13.19 1.66
N ALA A 60 4.63 12.33 0.79
CA ALA A 60 5.64 12.76 -0.19
C ALA A 60 5.11 13.81 -1.19
N ILE A 61 3.81 13.79 -1.49
CA ILE A 61 3.16 14.74 -2.42
C ILE A 61 2.69 16.00 -1.68
N CYS A 62 1.67 15.88 -0.83
CA CYS A 62 1.03 17.07 -0.24
C CYS A 62 1.69 17.59 1.04
N ARG A 63 2.75 16.93 1.52
CA ARG A 63 3.53 17.29 2.73
C ARG A 63 2.73 17.39 4.03
N LYS A 64 1.46 16.98 4.04
CA LYS A 64 0.65 16.93 5.27
C LYS A 64 1.10 15.75 6.16
N PRO A 65 1.07 15.91 7.50
CA PRO A 65 1.35 14.82 8.44
C PRO A 65 0.42 13.61 8.24
N ILE A 66 0.95 12.41 8.43
CA ILE A 66 0.21 11.15 8.34
C ILE A 66 0.68 10.24 9.47
N GLU A 67 -0.23 9.64 10.22
CA GLU A 67 0.15 8.58 11.15
C GLU A 67 0.68 7.34 10.40
N TYR A 68 1.76 6.72 10.89
CA TYR A 68 2.41 5.57 10.24
C TYR A 68 1.46 4.39 9.92
N ASN A 69 0.41 4.19 10.71
CA ASN A 69 -0.61 3.14 10.49
C ASN A 69 -1.59 3.45 9.34
N LYS A 70 -1.69 4.71 8.89
CA LYS A 70 -2.59 5.20 7.83
C LYS A 70 -1.89 5.42 6.49
N VAL A 71 -0.60 5.13 6.42
CA VAL A 71 0.20 5.40 5.23
C VAL A 71 0.03 4.36 4.13
N HIS A 72 0.17 4.81 2.88
CA HIS A 72 0.21 3.97 1.70
C HIS A 72 1.63 3.94 1.12
N THR A 73 2.10 2.75 0.73
CA THR A 73 3.39 2.57 0.05
C THR A 73 3.20 2.79 -1.45
N ASP A 74 3.78 3.86 -1.96
CA ASP A 74 3.78 4.20 -3.38
C ASP A 74 5.00 3.60 -4.08
N HIS A 75 4.80 3.03 -5.26
CA HIS A 75 5.84 2.34 -6.02
C HIS A 75 5.61 2.51 -7.51
N ASN A 76 6.70 2.49 -8.27
CA ASN A 76 6.63 2.52 -9.71
C ASN A 76 6.13 1.15 -10.22
N HIS A 77 5.04 1.14 -10.98
CA HIS A 77 4.39 -0.10 -11.45
C HIS A 77 5.18 -0.87 -12.53
N ILE A 78 6.23 -0.28 -13.11
CA ILE A 78 7.12 -0.93 -14.09
C ILE A 78 8.31 -1.59 -13.39
N THR A 79 8.97 -0.86 -12.50
CA THR A 79 10.22 -1.31 -11.84
C THR A 79 9.98 -2.00 -10.49
N GLY A 80 8.82 -1.79 -9.88
CA GLY A 80 8.51 -2.24 -8.52
C GLY A 80 9.20 -1.42 -7.42
N ILE A 81 10.01 -0.41 -7.77
CA ILE A 81 10.77 0.39 -6.82
C ILE A 81 9.83 1.31 -6.04
N VAL A 82 9.96 1.31 -4.72
CA VAL A 82 9.23 2.21 -3.82
C VAL A 82 9.67 3.65 -4.05
N ARG A 83 8.72 4.52 -4.40
CA ARG A 83 8.95 5.96 -4.58
C ARG A 83 8.85 6.70 -3.24
N GLY A 84 7.98 6.24 -2.35
CA GLY A 84 7.79 6.86 -1.05
C GLY A 84 6.51 6.42 -0.37
N ILE A 85 6.10 7.25 0.59
CA ILE A 85 4.90 7.04 1.40
C ILE A 85 3.91 8.18 1.17
N LEU A 86 2.65 7.82 0.90
CA LEU A 86 1.58 8.76 0.57
C LEU A 86 0.42 8.68 1.55
N CYS A 87 -0.33 9.78 1.65
CA CYS A 87 -1.66 9.76 2.29
C CYS A 87 -2.68 9.09 1.35
N PRO A 88 -3.81 8.60 1.88
CA PRO A 88 -4.83 7.92 1.06
C PRO A 88 -5.30 8.74 -0.15
N ASN A 89 -5.47 10.05 0.02
CA ASN A 89 -5.96 10.95 -1.04
C ASN A 89 -4.95 11.10 -2.18
N CYS A 90 -3.67 11.34 -1.86
CA CYS A 90 -2.63 11.47 -2.88
C CYS A 90 -2.37 10.13 -3.60
N ASN A 91 -2.40 9.02 -2.88
CA ASN A 91 -2.28 7.70 -3.50
C ASN A 91 -3.45 7.42 -4.46
N HIS A 92 -4.68 7.81 -4.06
CA HIS A 92 -5.85 7.66 -4.90
C HIS A 92 -5.80 8.55 -6.14
N LEU A 93 -5.35 9.81 -6.00
CA LEU A 93 -5.13 10.73 -7.11
C LEU A 93 -4.24 10.12 -8.19
N LEU A 94 -3.07 9.55 -7.81
CA LEU A 94 -2.17 8.89 -8.75
C LEU A 94 -2.85 7.69 -9.43
N GLY A 95 -3.59 6.88 -8.67
CA GLY A 95 -4.35 5.76 -9.21
C GLY A 95 -5.44 6.19 -10.21
N GLN A 96 -6.15 7.27 -9.94
CA GLN A 96 -7.16 7.83 -10.86
C GLN A 96 -6.53 8.39 -12.14
N ALA A 97 -5.34 8.98 -12.02
CA ALA A 97 -4.53 9.37 -13.16
C ALA A 97 -3.83 8.17 -13.84
N LYS A 98 -4.01 6.93 -13.36
CA LYS A 98 -3.35 5.71 -13.86
C LYS A 98 -1.82 5.84 -13.91
N ASP A 99 -1.23 6.60 -12.99
CA ASP A 99 0.18 7.01 -13.00
C ASP A 99 0.65 7.68 -14.31
N SER A 100 -0.27 8.23 -15.12
CA SER A 100 0.04 8.92 -16.37
C SER A 100 0.44 10.36 -16.11
N ILE A 101 1.64 10.73 -16.56
CA ILE A 101 2.13 12.10 -16.54
C ILE A 101 1.24 12.97 -17.43
N ASP A 102 0.91 12.52 -18.64
CA ASP A 102 0.07 13.26 -19.60
C ASP A 102 -1.30 13.65 -19.03
N ILE A 103 -1.95 12.74 -18.27
CA ILE A 103 -3.22 13.04 -17.60
C ILE A 103 -3.04 14.14 -16.56
N LEU A 104 -1.98 14.05 -15.75
CA LEU A 104 -1.72 15.04 -14.70
C LEU A 104 -1.37 16.41 -15.29
N GLU A 105 -0.56 16.46 -16.36
CA GLU A 105 -0.23 17.69 -17.07
C GLU A 105 -1.46 18.33 -17.72
N THR A 106 -2.32 17.52 -18.33
CA THR A 106 -3.58 18.00 -18.92
C THR A 106 -4.53 18.54 -17.84
N ALA A 107 -4.60 17.87 -16.68
CA ALA A 107 -5.37 18.36 -15.54
C ALA A 107 -4.86 19.70 -15.01
N ILE A 108 -3.54 19.93 -14.99
CA ILE A 108 -2.95 21.23 -14.63
C ILE A 108 -3.38 22.32 -15.62
N LYS A 109 -3.25 22.07 -16.94
CA LYS A 109 -3.68 23.01 -17.98
C LYS A 109 -5.17 23.38 -17.85
N TYR A 110 -6.02 22.36 -17.67
CA TYR A 110 -7.46 22.56 -17.46
C TYR A 110 -7.77 23.43 -16.24
N LEU A 111 -7.06 23.25 -15.12
CA LEU A 111 -7.22 24.08 -13.92
C LEU A 111 -6.77 25.54 -14.13
N ASN A 112 -5.78 25.76 -15.00
CA ASN A 112 -5.33 27.10 -15.37
C ASN A 112 -6.25 27.79 -16.39
N GLY A 113 -7.18 27.04 -17.01
CA GLY A 113 -8.09 27.56 -18.04
C GLY A 113 -7.49 27.58 -19.45
N ASP A 114 -6.42 26.81 -19.69
CA ASP A 114 -5.79 26.62 -21.01
C ASP A 114 -6.54 25.61 -21.89
#